data_AF-A0A2K3J1Q9-F1
#
_entry.id   AF-A0A2K3J1Q9-F1
#
_cell.length_a   1.000
_cell.length_b   1.000
_cell.length_c   1.000
_cell.angle_alpha   90.00
_cell.angle_beta   90.00
_cell.angle_gamma   90.00
#
_symmetry.space_group_name_H-M   'P 1'
#
loop_
_entity.id
_entity.type
_entity.pdbx_description
1 polymer ?
#
loop_
_entity_poly.entity_id
_entity_poly.type
_entity_poly.pdbx_seq_one_letter_code
_entity_poly.pdbx_strand_id
1 'polypeptide(L)'
;MNEKMDLKKIEKQTYRFTFTDGLTDMVYGSLLIFIAIAPILREILYPSYILFLILPPSLIIILGKIFITVPRIGIVKFNQNRTKSRNKIGLLIAILLPITVVIVVLTFLGVYNIRVGGYIVPVGGGL
;
A
#
# COMPACT_ATOMS: atom_id res chain seq x y z
N MET A 1 7.18 31.82 -35.80
CA MET A 1 7.84 31.19 -34.63
C MET A 1 7.52 29.71 -34.66
N ASN A 2 8.40 28.90 -35.25
CA ASN A 2 8.23 27.45 -35.35
C ASN A 2 9.27 26.82 -34.41
N GLU A 3 8.94 26.73 -33.13
CA GLU A 3 9.76 25.97 -32.19
C GLU A 3 9.63 24.50 -32.58
N LYS A 4 10.66 23.96 -33.25
CA LYS A 4 10.81 22.53 -33.49
C LYS A 4 10.90 21.84 -32.13
N MET A 5 9.76 21.39 -31.64
CA MET A 5 9.63 20.61 -30.43
C MET A 5 10.48 19.34 -30.58
N ASP A 6 11.55 19.24 -29.80
CA ASP A 6 12.51 18.14 -29.86
C ASP A 6 11.88 16.87 -29.28
N LEU A 7 11.28 16.07 -30.16
CA LEU A 7 10.56 14.83 -29.83
C LEU A 7 11.43 13.87 -29.01
N LYS A 8 12.75 13.87 -29.25
CA LYS A 8 13.70 13.00 -28.55
C LYS A 8 13.90 13.42 -27.09
N LYS A 9 13.80 14.72 -26.79
CA LYS A 9 13.79 15.22 -25.41
C LYS A 9 12.51 14.86 -24.68
N ILE A 10 11.37 14.99 -25.34
CA ILE A 10 10.06 14.64 -24.76
C ILE A 10 9.97 13.14 -24.50
N GLU A 11 10.45 12.30 -25.40
CA GLU A 11 10.50 10.86 -25.23
C GLU A 11 11.37 10.47 -24.03
N LYS A 12 12.59 11.00 -23.95
CA LYS A 12 13.52 10.77 -22.81
C LYS A 12 12.93 11.25 -21.48
N GLN A 13 12.20 12.37 -21.50
CA GLN A 13 11.54 12.91 -20.31
C GLN A 13 10.35 12.05 -19.89
N THR A 14 9.53 11.61 -20.83
CA THR A 14 8.38 10.72 -20.60
C THR A 14 8.84 9.37 -20.06
N TYR A 15 9.92 8.80 -20.60
CA TYR A 15 10.51 7.54 -20.10
C TYR A 15 10.98 7.64 -18.64
N ARG A 16 11.56 8.78 -18.25
CA ARG A 16 11.97 9.05 -16.85
C ARG A 16 10.80 9.27 -15.89
N PHE A 17 9.64 9.66 -16.41
CA PHE A 17 8.41 9.81 -15.64
C PHE A 17 7.66 8.49 -15.47
N THR A 18 7.72 7.58 -16.45
CA THR A 18 6.97 6.31 -16.44
C THR A 18 7.68 5.21 -15.65
N PHE A 19 9.01 5.12 -15.71
CA PHE A 19 9.76 4.10 -14.96
C PHE A 19 10.07 4.61 -13.54
N THR A 20 9.07 4.49 -12.69
CA THR A 20 9.07 4.92 -11.29
C THR A 20 9.68 3.85 -10.38
N ASP A 21 10.97 4.01 -10.10
CA ASP A 21 11.70 3.58 -8.88
C ASP A 21 11.67 2.10 -8.44
N GLY A 22 10.93 1.20 -9.07
CA GLY A 22 10.83 -0.23 -8.67
C GLY A 22 10.22 -0.45 -7.28
N LEU A 23 9.88 0.62 -6.56
CA LEU A 23 9.41 0.60 -5.19
C LEU A 23 8.07 -0.13 -5.06
N THR A 24 7.17 0.07 -6.02
CA THR A 24 5.90 -0.63 -6.10
C THR A 24 6.09 -2.14 -6.25
N ASP A 25 7.10 -2.55 -7.00
CA ASP A 25 7.37 -3.96 -7.26
C ASP A 25 7.93 -4.63 -6.00
N MET A 26 8.76 -3.91 -5.24
CA MET A 26 9.24 -4.37 -3.92
C MET A 26 8.08 -4.51 -2.91
N VAL A 27 7.12 -3.58 -2.94
CA VAL A 27 5.93 -3.64 -2.08
C VAL A 27 5.08 -4.87 -2.41
N TYR A 28 4.74 -5.07 -3.68
CA TYR A 28 3.95 -6.22 -4.09
C TYR A 28 4.69 -7.54 -3.89
N GLY A 29 5.99 -7.59 -4.17
CA GLY A 29 6.83 -8.74 -3.89
C GLY A 29 6.83 -9.11 -2.40
N SER A 30 7.00 -8.11 -1.52
CA SER A 30 6.93 -8.35 -0.07
C SER A 30 5.55 -8.84 0.37
N LEU A 31 4.48 -8.24 -0.14
CA LEU A 31 3.11 -8.64 0.16
C LEU A 31 2.87 -10.11 -0.21
N LEU A 32 3.30 -10.53 -1.41
CA LEU A 32 3.16 -11.90 -1.89
C LEU A 32 3.93 -12.90 -1.02
N ILE A 33 5.14 -12.56 -0.60
CA ILE A 33 5.93 -13.39 0.32
C ILE A 33 5.20 -13.56 1.65
N PHE A 34 4.72 -12.48 2.27
CA PHE A 34 4.03 -12.58 3.56
C PHE A 34 2.67 -13.28 3.47
N ILE A 35 1.97 -13.18 2.33
CA ILE A 35 0.78 -14.00 2.07
C ILE A 35 1.13 -15.48 1.99
N ALA A 36 2.22 -15.83 1.29
CA ALA A 36 2.64 -17.22 1.13
C ALA A 36 3.03 -17.88 2.46
N ILE A 37 3.68 -17.13 3.36
CA ILE A 37 4.12 -17.63 4.67
C ILE A 37 3.04 -17.42 5.76
N ALA A 38 1.95 -16.72 5.46
CA ALA A 38 0.88 -16.42 6.43
C ALA A 38 0.31 -17.65 7.17
N PRO A 39 0.11 -18.84 6.56
CA PRO A 39 -0.35 -20.01 7.29
C PRO A 39 0.62 -20.46 8.39
N ILE A 40 1.93 -20.43 8.10
CA ILE A 40 2.97 -20.80 9.06
C ILE A 40 3.05 -19.77 10.18
N LEU A 41 3.05 -18.47 9.84
CA LEU A 41 3.04 -17.40 10.85
C LEU A 41 1.78 -17.46 11.72
N ARG A 42 0.64 -17.88 11.16
CA ARG A 42 -0.60 -18.03 11.91
C ARG A 42 -0.46 -19.07 13.01
N GLU A 43 0.19 -20.20 12.76
CA GLU A 43 0.37 -21.24 13.78
C GLU A 43 1.25 -20.78 14.96
N ILE A 44 2.26 -19.95 14.67
CA ILE A 44 3.26 -19.53 15.67
C ILE A 44 2.83 -18.26 16.41
N LEU A 45 2.19 -17.33 15.71
CA LEU A 45 2.00 -15.93 16.14
C LEU A 45 0.53 -15.52 16.14
N TYR A 46 -0.41 -16.45 16.24
CA TYR A 46 -1.83 -16.10 16.33
C TYR A 46 -2.11 -15.18 17.52
N PRO A 47 -2.85 -14.05 17.37
CA PRO A 47 -3.39 -13.44 16.14
C PRO A 47 -2.48 -12.35 15.52
N SER A 48 -1.33 -12.07 16.14
CA SER A 48 -0.38 -11.03 15.73
C SER A 48 0.24 -11.19 14.33
N TYR A 49 0.10 -12.36 13.69
CA TYR A 49 0.59 -12.61 12.32
C TYR A 49 0.08 -11.60 11.29
N ILE A 50 -1.10 -11.01 11.50
CA ILE A 50 -1.69 -9.98 10.61
C ILE A 50 -0.77 -8.75 10.50
N LEU A 51 -0.02 -8.42 11.55
CA LEU A 51 0.93 -7.31 11.53
C LEU A 51 2.03 -7.52 10.48
N PHE A 52 2.46 -8.76 10.26
CA PHE A 52 3.46 -9.09 9.24
C PHE A 52 2.94 -8.90 7.81
N LEU A 53 1.62 -8.86 7.59
CA LEU A 53 1.05 -8.56 6.27
C LEU A 53 1.02 -7.04 5.99
N ILE A 54 0.94 -6.22 7.03
CA ILE A 54 0.69 -4.77 6.91
C ILE A 54 1.98 -3.96 7.04
N LEU A 55 2.79 -4.31 8.03
CA LEU A 55 3.93 -3.51 8.48
C LEU A 55 5.09 -3.51 7.47
N PRO A 56 5.53 -4.66 6.91
CA PRO A 56 6.66 -4.68 5.98
C PRO A 56 6.41 -3.95 4.65
N PRO A 57 5.27 -4.13 3.95
CA PRO A 57 4.99 -3.37 2.73
C PRO A 57 4.93 -1.85 2.98
N SER A 58 4.36 -1.46 4.13
CA SER A 58 4.29 -0.05 4.55
C SER A 58 5.67 0.55 4.81
N LEU A 59 6.54 -0.20 5.51
CA LEU A 59 7.93 0.21 5.76
C LEU A 59 8.73 0.34 4.47
N ILE A 60 8.56 -0.58 3.52
CA ILE A 60 9.26 -0.52 2.21
C ILE A 60 8.88 0.77 1.47
N ILE A 61 7.60 1.17 1.50
CA ILE A 61 7.17 2.44 0.89
C ILE A 61 7.81 3.64 1.60
N ILE A 62 7.76 3.67 2.94
CA ILE A 62 8.21 4.82 3.72
C ILE A 62 9.73 4.96 3.61
N LEU A 63 10.47 3.89 3.93
CA LEU A 63 11.92 3.86 3.90
C LEU A 63 12.43 3.99 2.47
N GLY A 64 11.80 3.31 1.51
CA GLY A 64 12.16 3.45 0.11
C GLY A 64 11.96 4.86 -0.41
N LYS A 65 10.89 5.56 0.01
CA LYS A 65 10.72 6.96 -0.34
C LYS A 65 11.76 7.89 0.28
N ILE A 66 12.18 7.61 1.51
CA ILE A 66 13.14 8.45 2.24
C ILE A 66 14.57 8.21 1.74
N PHE A 67 14.95 6.96 1.51
CA PHE A 67 16.35 6.55 1.30
C PHE A 67 16.69 6.22 -0.16
N ILE A 68 15.73 5.72 -0.95
CA ILE A 68 15.98 5.27 -2.33
C ILE A 68 15.55 6.35 -3.32
N THR A 69 14.36 6.92 -3.14
CA THR A 69 13.86 7.92 -4.09
C THR A 69 14.36 9.31 -3.74
N VAL A 70 15.12 9.93 -4.63
CA VAL A 70 15.49 11.34 -4.50
C VAL A 70 14.20 12.20 -4.60
N PRO A 71 13.95 13.14 -3.69
CA PRO A 71 12.74 13.98 -3.71
C PRO A 71 12.67 14.79 -5.01
N ARG A 72 11.81 14.37 -5.94
CA ARG A 72 11.57 15.06 -7.24
C ARG A 72 10.66 16.29 -7.09
N ILE A 73 10.76 17.03 -5.98
CA ILE A 73 9.86 18.15 -5.69
C ILE A 73 10.44 19.42 -6.30
N GLY A 74 10.12 19.66 -7.58
CA GLY A 74 10.00 21.03 -8.08
C GLY A 74 8.62 21.58 -7.70
N ILE A 75 8.53 22.88 -7.40
CA ILE A 75 7.24 23.56 -7.13
C ILE A 75 6.46 23.61 -8.45
N VAL A 76 5.70 22.56 -8.75
CA VAL A 76 4.79 22.54 -9.89
C VAL A 76 3.43 23.02 -9.40
N LYS A 77 2.92 24.14 -9.95
CA LYS A 77 1.54 24.56 -9.73
C LYS A 77 0.60 23.51 -10.33
N PHE A 78 0.03 22.65 -9.49
CA PHE A 78 -0.95 21.67 -9.94
C PHE A 78 -2.24 22.37 -10.39
N ASN A 79 -2.71 22.04 -11.59
CA ASN A 79 -4.02 22.47 -12.08
C ASN A 79 -5.13 22.04 -11.10
N GLN A 80 -6.13 22.89 -10.88
CA GLN A 80 -7.24 22.69 -9.93
C GLN A 80 -8.02 21.38 -10.14
N ASN A 81 -7.97 20.80 -11.35
CA ASN A 81 -8.59 19.49 -11.61
C ASN A 81 -7.84 18.32 -10.94
N ARG A 82 -6.52 18.42 -10.77
CA ARG A 82 -5.71 17.39 -10.08
C ARG A 82 -5.93 17.40 -8.56
N THR A 83 -6.16 18.58 -7.98
CA THR A 83 -6.41 18.70 -6.53
C THR A 83 -7.76 18.09 -6.15
N LYS A 84 -8.80 18.24 -6.99
CA LYS A 84 -10.12 17.59 -6.78
C LYS A 84 -10.03 16.07 -6.76
N SER A 85 -9.30 15.44 -7.69
CA SER A 85 -9.12 13.99 -7.72
C SER A 85 -8.35 13.48 -6.49
N ARG A 86 -7.29 14.20 -6.10
CA ARG A 86 -6.49 13.87 -4.91
C ARG A 86 -7.32 13.96 -3.63
N ASN A 87 -8.22 14.94 -3.53
CA ASN A 87 -9.12 15.07 -2.38
C ASN A 87 -10.15 13.94 -2.30
N LYS A 88 -10.69 13.49 -3.45
CA LYS A 88 -11.60 12.33 -3.50
C LYS A 88 -10.91 11.05 -3.04
N ILE A 89 -9.69 10.78 -3.53
CA ILE A 89 -8.89 9.62 -3.11
C ILE A 89 -8.54 9.74 -1.62
N GLY A 90 -8.16 10.93 -1.15
CA GLY A 90 -7.87 11.19 0.27
C GLY A 90 -9.07 10.91 1.17
N LEU A 91 -10.28 11.32 0.75
CA LEU A 91 -11.53 11.05 1.48
C LEU A 91 -11.84 9.54 1.51
N LEU A 92 -11.65 8.85 0.37
CA LEU A 92 -11.82 7.40 0.28
C LEU A 92 -10.89 6.65 1.26
N ILE A 93 -9.61 7.04 1.29
CA ILE A 93 -8.61 6.50 2.24
C ILE A 93 -9.00 6.83 3.68
N ALA A 94 -9.44 8.05 3.96
CA ALA A 94 -9.85 8.49 5.29
C ALA A 94 -11.05 7.69 5.84
N ILE A 95 -11.90 7.15 4.96
CA ILE A 95 -13.00 6.26 5.35
C ILE A 95 -12.53 4.79 5.48
N LEU A 96 -11.73 4.29 4.54
CA LEU A 96 -11.28 2.90 4.56
C LEU A 96 -10.36 2.60 5.74
N LEU A 97 -9.48 3.53 6.09
CA LEU A 97 -8.50 3.33 7.16
C LEU A 97 -9.16 3.02 8.52
N PRO A 98 -10.12 3.81 9.04
CA PRO A 98 -10.80 3.47 10.29
C PRO A 98 -11.59 2.17 10.19
N ILE A 99 -12.21 1.85 9.04
CA ILE A 99 -12.88 0.56 8.84
C ILE A 99 -11.89 -0.60 9.01
N THR A 100 -10.72 -0.51 8.36
CA THR A 100 -9.69 -1.55 8.49
C THR A 100 -9.17 -1.68 9.92
N VAL A 101 -8.98 -0.57 10.63
CA VAL A 101 -8.55 -0.60 12.05
C VAL A 101 -9.61 -1.25 12.92
N VAL A 102 -10.89 -0.91 12.74
CA VAL A 102 -12.01 -1.51 13.47
C VAL A 102 -12.06 -3.01 13.23
N ILE A 103 -11.92 -3.47 11.98
CA ILE A 103 -11.90 -4.91 11.65
C ILE A 103 -10.74 -5.62 12.33
N VAL A 104 -9.54 -5.03 12.33
CA VAL A 104 -8.37 -5.61 13.01
C VAL A 104 -8.61 -5.69 14.52
N VAL A 105 -9.11 -4.63 15.15
CA VAL A 105 -9.40 -4.62 16.59
C VAL A 105 -10.47 -5.64 16.95
N LEU A 106 -11.56 -5.73 16.18
CA LEU A 106 -12.60 -6.75 16.36
C LEU A 106 -12.04 -8.17 16.22
N THR A 107 -11.10 -8.35 15.28
CA THR A 107 -10.38 -9.62 15.10
C THR A 107 -9.50 -9.94 16.29
N PHE A 108 -8.88 -8.96 16.96
CA PHE A 108 -8.13 -9.22 18.19
C PHE A 108 -9.04 -9.53 19.37
N LEU A 109 -10.21 -8.89 19.46
CA LEU A 109 -11.15 -9.04 20.58
C LEU A 109 -11.96 -10.35 20.56
N GLY A 110 -11.89 -11.17 19.50
CA GLY A 110 -12.56 -12.48 19.50
C GLY A 110 -14.08 -12.43 19.39
N VAL A 111 -14.64 -11.29 18.99
CA VAL A 111 -16.09 -11.02 19.07
C VAL A 111 -16.88 -11.82 18.02
N TYR A 112 -16.24 -12.37 16.98
CA TYR A 112 -16.92 -13.08 15.90
C TYR A 112 -16.28 -14.45 15.57
N ASN A 113 -17.08 -15.51 15.59
CA ASN A 113 -16.70 -16.83 15.04
C ASN A 113 -17.32 -16.97 13.64
N ILE A 114 -16.65 -16.43 12.61
CA ILE A 114 -17.18 -16.47 11.24
C ILE A 114 -16.78 -17.81 10.62
N ARG A 115 -17.77 -18.67 10.35
CA ARG A 115 -17.59 -19.91 9.58
C ARG A 115 -17.58 -19.57 8.09
N VAL A 116 -16.43 -19.69 7.45
CA VAL A 116 -16.30 -19.55 5.98
C VAL A 116 -15.80 -20.87 5.41
N GLY A 117 -16.64 -21.54 4.61
CA GLY A 117 -16.23 -22.69 3.80
C GLY A 117 -15.73 -23.92 4.58
N GLY A 118 -16.33 -24.26 5.72
CA GLY A 118 -16.00 -25.49 6.47
C GLY A 118 -14.78 -25.39 7.39
N TYR A 119 -14.01 -24.30 7.33
CA TYR A 119 -12.97 -23.99 8.30
C TYR A 119 -13.51 -22.98 9.31
N ILE A 120 -13.38 -23.28 10.60
CA ILE A 120 -13.56 -22.28 11.66
C ILE A 120 -12.32 -21.40 11.59
N VAL A 121 -12.48 -20.22 10.99
CA VAL A 121 -11.49 -19.16 11.17
C VAL A 121 -11.92 -18.45 12.45
N PRO A 122 -11.31 -18.74 13.61
CA PRO A 122 -11.52 -17.89 14.77
C PRO A 122 -11.13 -16.48 14.36
N VAL A 123 -12.11 -15.57 14.32
CA VAL A 123 -11.86 -14.13 14.20
C VAL A 123 -11.71 -13.63 15.64
N GLY A 124 -10.67 -14.19 16.29
CA GLY A 124 -9.98 -13.70 17.46
C GLY A 124 -9.59 -14.74 18.51
N GLY A 125 -8.78 -14.26 19.46
CA GLY A 125 -8.11 -15.04 20.49
C GLY A 125 -9.08 -15.64 21.50
N GLY A 126 -9.77 -16.70 21.11
CA GLY A 126 -10.27 -17.70 22.06
C GLY A 126 -9.16 -18.71 22.33
N LEU A 127 -8.91 -18.97 23.61
CA LEU A 127 -8.23 -20.16 24.10
C LEU A 127 -8.72 -21.43 23.38
#